data_AF-A0AA38ZUY7-F1
#
_entry.id   AF-A0AA38ZUY7-F1
#
_cell.length_a   1.000
_cell.length_b   1.000
_cell.length_c   1.000
_cell.angle_alpha   90.00
_cell.angle_beta   90.00
_cell.angle_gamma   90.00
#
_symmetry.space_group_name_H-M   'P 1'
#
loop_
_entity.id
_entity.type
_entity.pdbx_description
1 polymer ?
#
loop_
_entity_poly.entity_id
_entity_poly.type
_entity_poly.pdbx_seq_one_letter_code
_entity_poly.pdbx_strand_id
1 'polypeptide(L)'
;MVSKYLSLHLPPNPHSSSTTAISPTTTRFLTTRPFPTSIPTKLSVPRRWLSSSPMASSQATPSPTPTPKFNDFEPHPTLTNDDLKPTAPHQRTFSGWEMASLWVGLVVGVPSYYLAGSLVELGMAWWQGIATVVAANIILLVPLVLTGHPGTRYGISFPVLARSAFGIRGAHLPTLLRALVGCGWYGIETWIGGEAIFLLLPKTIKQSSLSQFLPWLGTSPLEFSCFIVFWLAQLAIVWRGMDGIRELENFWATVALNIPDFTRYAKTQTDQIIGQVGLPIFMGAFTFVGLAVTSSTTVIFGRLISNPIQLLGQIGGFTTMILAIIGISLATITTNIAANVVAPANALVNLSPSKFTFRRGALLTALLGIAFQPWRLLHSSESFVYTWLVGYSALLGPIGGIILADYYLIHRMNLSINDLYSLSPHGAYYYSGGYNLAAMTALVIGILPVVPGLLQKLGILTSVPDTFVAIYNNAWFFSFFSAGILYWILSCLKGKDRNSQPLDPLLPAAS
;
A
#
# COMPACT_ATOMS: atom_id res chain seq x y z
N MET A 1 10.76 -24.43 7.27
CA MET A 1 12.03 -25.14 7.55
C MET A 1 13.25 -24.29 7.18
N VAL A 2 13.47 -23.14 7.84
CA VAL A 2 14.67 -22.29 7.64
C VAL A 2 15.42 -22.06 8.99
N SER A 3 14.89 -22.57 10.10
CA SER A 3 15.44 -22.36 11.45
C SER A 3 16.65 -23.26 11.82
N LYS A 4 17.05 -24.21 10.96
CA LYS A 4 18.09 -25.21 11.33
C LYS A 4 19.52 -24.93 10.85
N TYR A 5 19.80 -23.83 10.16
CA TYR A 5 21.12 -23.61 9.52
C TYR A 5 21.90 -22.37 9.98
N LEU A 6 21.45 -21.65 11.00
CA LEU A 6 22.18 -20.51 11.58
C LEU A 6 22.31 -20.68 13.09
N SER A 7 23.22 -21.55 13.52
CA SER A 7 23.64 -21.68 14.92
C SER A 7 25.15 -21.54 15.00
N LEU A 8 25.63 -20.29 14.98
CA LEU A 8 27.00 -19.96 15.39
C LEU A 8 27.09 -20.18 16.91
N HIS A 9 27.74 -21.28 17.29
CA HIS A 9 28.10 -21.58 18.68
C HIS A 9 29.22 -20.64 19.12
N LEU A 10 28.91 -19.69 20.02
CA LEU A 10 29.91 -19.01 20.84
C LEU A 10 29.92 -19.66 22.24
N PRO A 11 31.09 -20.04 22.78
CA PRO A 11 31.17 -20.71 24.08
C PRO A 11 30.87 -19.74 25.24
N PRO A 12 30.38 -20.25 26.38
CA PRO A 12 30.07 -19.43 27.55
C PRO A 12 31.35 -19.13 28.34
N ASN A 13 31.45 -17.95 28.94
CA ASN A 13 32.41 -17.71 30.01
C ASN A 13 31.71 -17.13 31.26
N PRO A 14 32.14 -17.54 32.47
CA PRO A 14 31.30 -17.57 33.66
C PRO A 14 31.36 -16.29 34.50
N HIS A 15 30.38 -16.16 35.40
CA HIS A 15 30.29 -15.14 36.43
C HIS A 15 31.50 -15.10 37.38
N SER A 16 31.95 -13.90 37.76
CA SER A 16 32.29 -13.58 39.16
C SER A 16 32.31 -12.07 39.41
N SER A 17 31.65 -11.69 40.50
CA SER A 17 31.57 -10.39 41.15
C SER A 17 32.88 -9.91 41.79
N SER A 18 33.19 -8.61 41.73
CA SER A 18 33.87 -7.89 42.82
C SER A 18 33.74 -6.38 42.69
N THR A 19 33.24 -5.77 43.76
CA THR A 19 33.06 -4.35 44.05
C THR A 19 34.39 -3.63 44.24
N THR A 20 34.61 -2.45 43.64
CA THR A 20 35.41 -1.37 44.26
C THR A 20 35.09 -0.01 43.66
N ALA A 21 34.87 0.96 44.54
CA ALA A 21 34.53 2.36 44.26
C ALA A 21 35.78 3.20 43.96
N ILE A 22 35.69 4.15 43.01
CA ILE A 22 36.57 5.35 42.95
C ILE A 22 35.75 6.55 42.44
N SER A 23 35.77 7.63 43.22
CA SER A 23 35.15 8.94 43.01
C SER A 23 36.03 9.88 42.14
N PRO A 24 35.51 11.06 41.72
CA PRO A 24 35.99 11.80 40.55
C PRO A 24 37.09 12.82 40.85
N THR A 25 37.89 13.19 39.85
CA THR A 25 38.82 14.33 39.94
C THR A 25 38.61 15.32 38.80
N THR A 26 38.31 16.54 39.22
CA THR A 26 38.15 17.81 38.53
C THR A 26 39.47 18.35 37.98
N THR A 27 39.49 18.98 36.80
CA THR A 27 40.33 20.19 36.60
C THR A 27 39.73 21.15 35.56
N ARG A 28 39.84 22.44 35.91
CA ARG A 28 39.27 23.70 35.41
C ARG A 28 39.76 24.16 34.02
N PHE A 29 38.86 24.72 33.21
CA PHE A 29 38.73 26.13 32.77
C PHE A 29 39.94 26.82 32.11
N LEU A 30 39.74 27.30 30.87
CA LEU A 30 40.21 28.60 30.39
C LEU A 30 39.18 29.22 29.44
N THR A 31 38.67 30.39 29.81
CA THR A 31 37.73 31.26 29.08
C THR A 31 38.44 32.43 28.36
N THR A 32 37.73 33.05 27.40
CA THR A 32 37.84 34.43 26.82
C THR A 32 38.62 34.55 25.50
N ARG A 33 38.22 35.30 24.45
CA ARG A 33 37.10 36.25 24.13
C ARG A 33 37.10 36.47 22.57
N PRO A 34 36.23 37.34 21.96
CA PRO A 34 35.65 37.16 20.61
C PRO A 34 36.14 38.11 19.47
N PHE A 35 35.76 37.76 18.21
CA PHE A 35 35.53 38.52 16.94
C PHE A 35 36.49 39.64 16.48
N PRO A 36 36.73 39.78 15.15
CA PRO A 36 35.94 40.76 14.41
C PRO A 36 35.55 40.39 12.95
N THR A 37 34.42 40.98 12.57
CA THR A 37 33.92 41.34 11.24
C THR A 37 34.94 42.09 10.36
N SER A 38 35.06 41.72 9.08
CA SER A 38 35.10 42.67 7.93
C SER A 38 35.28 41.95 6.58
N ILE A 39 34.54 42.46 5.59
CA ILE A 39 34.57 42.14 4.16
C ILE A 39 35.70 42.94 3.50
N PRO A 40 36.32 42.43 2.40
CA PRO A 40 36.53 43.31 1.25
C PRO A 40 36.17 42.69 -0.11
N THR A 41 35.30 43.41 -0.80
CA THR A 41 35.26 43.81 -2.22
C THR A 41 36.18 43.18 -3.27
N LYS A 42 35.53 42.76 -4.37
CA LYS A 42 35.86 42.92 -5.81
C LYS A 42 37.31 42.66 -6.24
N LEU A 43 37.52 41.54 -6.94
CA LEU A 43 38.56 41.42 -7.97
C LEU A 43 37.94 41.53 -9.36
N SER A 44 38.27 42.63 -10.04
CA SER A 44 37.99 42.91 -11.45
C SER A 44 39.12 42.35 -12.32
N VAL A 45 38.77 41.49 -13.29
CA VAL A 45 39.70 41.02 -14.33
C VAL A 45 39.40 41.78 -15.63
N PRO A 46 40.40 42.26 -16.40
CA PRO A 46 40.19 43.22 -17.48
C PRO A 46 39.67 42.58 -18.76
N ARG A 47 38.83 43.33 -19.48
CA ARG A 47 38.24 42.98 -20.78
C ARG A 47 38.85 43.87 -21.85
N ARG A 48 39.67 43.35 -22.78
CA ARG A 48 39.78 43.82 -24.19
C ARG A 48 40.79 43.04 -25.01
N TRP A 49 40.52 42.99 -26.32
CA TRP A 49 41.22 42.35 -27.45
C TRP A 49 40.85 40.85 -27.58
N LEU A 50 40.14 40.36 -28.60
CA LEU A 50 39.98 40.77 -29.99
C LEU A 50 38.57 40.48 -30.54
N SER A 51 38.18 41.30 -31.50
CA SER A 51 37.04 41.22 -32.39
C SER A 51 37.17 40.11 -33.45
N SER A 52 36.15 39.26 -33.58
CA SER A 52 35.79 38.59 -34.84
C SER A 52 34.34 38.08 -34.74
N SER A 53 33.44 38.63 -35.55
CA SER A 53 32.08 38.10 -35.78
C SER A 53 32.13 37.02 -36.91
N PRO A 54 31.04 36.27 -37.19
CA PRO A 54 30.86 34.90 -36.72
C PRO A 54 30.85 33.86 -37.86
N MET A 55 31.31 32.63 -37.60
CA MET A 55 30.87 31.47 -38.38
C MET A 55 29.75 30.77 -37.62
N ALA A 56 28.58 30.73 -38.23
CA ALA A 56 27.41 30.04 -37.74
C ALA A 56 27.68 28.53 -37.62
N SER A 57 27.92 28.03 -36.42
CA SER A 57 27.68 26.64 -36.06
C SER A 57 26.32 26.56 -35.37
N SER A 58 25.37 25.93 -36.04
CA SER A 58 24.07 25.55 -35.49
C SER A 58 24.27 24.77 -34.18
N GLN A 59 24.19 25.46 -33.05
CA GLN A 59 23.94 24.81 -31.77
C GLN A 59 22.45 24.46 -31.76
N ALA A 60 22.15 23.20 -32.04
CA ALA A 60 20.85 22.63 -31.76
C ALA A 60 20.58 22.84 -30.26
N THR A 61 19.63 23.73 -29.97
CA THR A 61 18.98 23.78 -28.67
C THR A 61 18.48 22.38 -28.35
N PRO A 62 18.67 21.86 -27.12
CA PRO A 62 17.99 20.64 -26.73
C PRO A 62 16.49 20.94 -26.80
N SER A 63 15.83 20.35 -27.78
CA SER A 63 14.37 20.39 -27.90
C SER A 63 13.80 19.96 -26.55
N PRO A 64 12.85 20.71 -25.94
CA PRO A 64 12.14 20.22 -24.78
C PRO A 64 11.51 18.89 -25.17
N THR A 65 11.75 17.86 -24.36
CA THR A 65 11.12 16.54 -24.50
C THR A 65 9.63 16.77 -24.76
N PRO A 66 9.04 16.23 -25.85
CA PRO A 66 7.66 16.53 -26.18
C PRO A 66 6.77 16.06 -25.04
N THR A 67 6.13 17.02 -24.37
CA THR A 67 5.03 16.75 -23.46
C THR A 67 3.92 16.07 -24.27
N PRO A 68 3.34 14.96 -23.81
CA PRO A 68 2.20 14.38 -24.47
C PRO A 68 1.06 15.40 -24.40
N LYS A 69 0.72 16.01 -25.53
CA LYS A 69 -0.40 16.94 -25.66
C LYS A 69 -1.70 16.13 -25.49
N PHE A 70 -2.28 16.19 -24.30
CA PHE A 70 -3.64 15.68 -24.04
C PHE A 70 -4.73 16.56 -24.68
N ASN A 71 -4.38 17.76 -25.17
CA ASN A 71 -5.36 18.78 -25.62
C ASN A 71 -5.91 18.59 -27.04
N ASP A 72 -5.33 17.70 -27.86
CA ASP A 72 -5.76 17.51 -29.27
C ASP A 72 -6.63 16.25 -29.46
N PHE A 73 -6.99 15.54 -28.38
CA PHE A 73 -7.76 14.29 -28.41
C PHE A 73 -8.99 14.41 -27.51
N GLU A 74 -10.19 14.17 -28.05
CA GLU A 74 -11.41 14.06 -27.23
C GLU A 74 -11.50 12.66 -26.63
N PRO A 75 -11.30 12.50 -25.30
CA PRO A 75 -11.40 11.20 -24.65
C PRO A 75 -12.84 10.68 -24.69
N HIS A 76 -13.00 9.35 -24.78
CA HIS A 76 -14.33 8.77 -24.75
C HIS A 76 -15.02 9.10 -23.41
N PRO A 77 -16.25 9.63 -23.40
CA PRO A 77 -16.88 10.18 -22.19
C PRO A 77 -17.08 9.16 -21.07
N THR A 78 -17.13 7.86 -21.38
CA THR A 78 -17.24 6.79 -20.38
C THR A 78 -15.91 6.36 -19.76
N LEU A 79 -14.77 6.77 -20.33
CA LEU A 79 -13.43 6.39 -19.87
C LEU A 79 -12.71 7.47 -19.06
N THR A 80 -13.31 8.66 -18.97
CA THR A 80 -12.74 9.84 -18.33
C THR A 80 -13.71 10.41 -17.31
N ASN A 81 -13.16 10.87 -16.19
CA ASN A 81 -13.81 11.71 -15.19
C ASN A 81 -12.70 12.53 -14.50
N ASP A 82 -13.04 13.44 -13.60
CA ASP A 82 -12.05 14.31 -12.98
C ASP A 82 -10.98 13.54 -12.18
N ASP A 83 -11.32 12.38 -11.63
CA ASP A 83 -10.37 11.52 -10.91
C ASP A 83 -9.43 10.75 -11.85
N LEU A 84 -9.88 10.40 -13.05
CA LEU A 84 -9.15 9.58 -14.00
C LEU A 84 -8.35 10.39 -15.03
N LYS A 85 -8.60 11.71 -15.16
CA LYS A 85 -7.80 12.58 -16.04
C LYS A 85 -6.33 12.60 -15.61
N PRO A 86 -5.37 12.69 -16.55
CA PRO A 86 -3.96 12.84 -16.18
C PRO A 86 -3.71 14.12 -15.38
N THR A 87 -2.85 14.05 -14.35
CA THR A 87 -2.42 15.23 -13.59
C THR A 87 -1.52 16.13 -14.43
N ALA A 88 -1.99 17.36 -14.65
CA ALA A 88 -1.24 18.38 -15.37
C ALA A 88 -0.02 18.88 -14.56
N PRO A 89 1.04 19.40 -15.21
CA PRO A 89 2.26 19.83 -14.51
C PRO A 89 2.02 20.85 -13.38
N HIS A 90 1.06 21.76 -13.53
CA HIS A 90 0.74 22.77 -12.51
C HIS A 90 0.03 22.21 -11.27
N GLN A 91 -0.53 20.99 -11.37
CA GLN A 91 -1.18 20.29 -10.26
C GLN A 91 -0.20 19.39 -9.48
N ARG A 92 1.05 19.26 -9.95
CA ARG A 92 2.08 18.41 -9.33
C ARG A 92 2.76 19.16 -8.20
N THR A 93 2.18 19.07 -7.01
CA THR A 93 2.61 19.84 -5.84
C THR A 93 3.54 19.07 -4.92
N PHE A 94 3.57 17.74 -4.98
CA PHE A 94 4.29 16.93 -3.98
C PHE A 94 5.79 16.87 -4.27
N SER A 95 6.56 17.35 -3.30
CA SER A 95 8.00 17.13 -3.11
C SER A 95 8.25 15.74 -2.52
N GLY A 96 9.52 15.32 -2.50
CA GLY A 96 9.92 14.07 -1.85
C GLY A 96 9.53 13.99 -0.38
N TRP A 97 9.50 15.12 0.35
CA TRP A 97 9.07 15.15 1.75
C TRP A 97 7.56 14.97 1.90
N GLU A 98 6.76 15.69 1.11
CA GLU A 98 5.30 15.54 1.13
C GLU A 98 4.93 14.10 0.80
N MET A 99 5.57 13.51 -0.21
CA MET A 99 5.40 12.10 -0.57
C MET A 99 5.84 11.14 0.55
N ALA A 100 6.95 11.42 1.23
CA ALA A 100 7.43 10.60 2.34
C ALA A 100 6.48 10.66 3.55
N SER A 101 5.89 11.82 3.82
CA SER A 101 4.98 12.02 4.94
C SER A 101 3.68 11.20 4.81
N LEU A 102 3.28 10.85 3.58
CA LEU A 102 2.14 9.97 3.31
C LEU A 102 2.30 8.62 3.98
N TRP A 103 3.53 8.11 4.06
CA TRP A 103 3.81 6.85 4.73
C TRP A 103 3.56 6.92 6.22
N VAL A 104 3.74 8.08 6.86
CA VAL A 104 3.41 8.23 8.28
C VAL A 104 1.92 7.98 8.49
N GLY A 105 1.06 8.61 7.70
CA GLY A 105 -0.40 8.43 7.80
C GLY A 105 -0.86 7.00 7.47
N LEU A 106 -0.14 6.28 6.60
CA LEU A 106 -0.51 4.92 6.20
C LEU A 106 0.08 3.82 7.10
N VAL A 107 1.26 4.06 7.69
CA VAL A 107 1.98 3.10 8.53
C VAL A 107 1.57 3.21 10.00
N VAL A 108 1.32 4.43 10.49
CA VAL A 108 0.95 4.68 11.88
C VAL A 108 -0.52 4.31 12.06
N GLY A 109 -0.74 3.02 12.28
CA GLY A 109 -2.06 2.45 12.45
C GLY A 109 -2.02 1.22 13.36
N VAL A 110 -3.18 0.89 13.92
CA VAL A 110 -3.31 -0.26 14.81
C VAL A 110 -2.92 -1.58 14.11
N PRO A 111 -3.21 -1.81 12.80
CA PRO A 111 -2.77 -3.03 12.13
C PRO A 111 -1.26 -3.24 12.08
N SER A 112 -0.46 -2.17 11.94
CA SER A 112 1.00 -2.27 11.98
C SER A 112 1.49 -2.72 13.36
N TYR A 113 0.77 -2.34 14.42
CA TYR A 113 1.02 -2.83 15.76
C TYR A 113 0.62 -4.30 15.90
N TYR A 114 -0.54 -4.71 15.38
CA TYR A 114 -0.94 -6.12 15.34
C TYR A 114 0.11 -6.97 14.60
N LEU A 115 0.66 -6.49 13.48
CA LEU A 115 1.74 -7.16 12.78
C LEU A 115 2.97 -7.34 13.68
N ALA A 116 3.42 -6.26 14.34
CA ALA A 116 4.53 -6.31 15.29
C ALA A 116 4.27 -7.35 16.40
N GLY A 117 3.11 -7.28 17.05
CA GLY A 117 2.74 -8.22 18.11
C GLY A 117 2.67 -9.67 17.62
N SER A 118 2.16 -9.88 16.40
CA SER A 118 2.06 -11.20 15.77
C SER A 118 3.41 -11.84 15.53
N LEU A 119 4.43 -11.06 15.15
CA LEU A 119 5.78 -11.60 14.93
C LEU A 119 6.39 -12.16 16.21
N VAL A 120 6.21 -11.48 17.35
CA VAL A 120 6.71 -11.94 18.65
C VAL A 120 5.93 -13.16 19.13
N GLU A 121 4.61 -13.15 18.96
CA GLU A 121 3.74 -14.28 19.32
C GLU A 121 4.07 -15.54 18.49
N LEU A 122 4.44 -15.37 17.21
CA LEU A 122 4.94 -16.46 16.35
C LEU A 122 6.38 -16.91 16.71
N GLY A 123 6.98 -16.36 17.76
CA GLY A 123 8.24 -16.81 18.34
C GLY A 123 9.48 -16.02 17.89
N MET A 124 9.31 -14.89 17.18
CA MET A 124 10.46 -14.04 16.85
C MET A 124 10.92 -13.22 18.05
N ALA A 125 12.23 -13.10 18.24
CA ALA A 125 12.77 -12.07 19.11
C ALA A 125 12.45 -10.67 18.54
N TRP A 126 12.33 -9.66 19.40
CA TRP A 126 11.99 -8.29 18.98
C TRP A 126 12.92 -7.76 17.87
N TRP A 127 14.23 -8.05 17.95
CA TRP A 127 15.20 -7.61 16.95
C TRP A 127 15.03 -8.37 15.62
N GLN A 128 14.65 -9.65 15.67
CA GLN A 128 14.32 -10.45 14.47
C GLN A 128 13.07 -9.91 13.79
N GLY A 129 12.06 -9.51 14.57
CA GLY A 129 10.86 -8.86 14.06
C GLY A 129 11.18 -7.58 13.30
N ILE A 130 11.99 -6.68 13.87
CA ILE A 130 12.40 -5.43 13.21
C ILE A 130 13.18 -5.72 11.94
N ALA A 131 14.20 -6.59 12.03
CA ALA A 131 15.02 -6.94 10.88
C ALA A 131 14.17 -7.51 9.74
N THR A 132 13.19 -8.36 10.07
CA THR A 132 12.26 -8.95 9.10
C THR A 132 11.40 -7.88 8.43
N VAL A 133 10.81 -6.97 9.21
CA VAL A 133 9.94 -5.91 8.65
C VAL A 133 10.75 -4.93 7.81
N VAL A 134 11.92 -4.49 8.26
CA VAL A 134 12.79 -3.58 7.49
C VAL A 134 13.25 -4.26 6.19
N ALA A 135 13.70 -5.51 6.25
CA ALA A 135 14.10 -6.26 5.06
C ALA A 135 12.94 -6.44 4.07
N ALA A 136 11.75 -6.80 4.56
CA ALA A 136 10.56 -6.92 3.72
C ALA A 136 10.19 -5.61 3.02
N ASN A 137 10.29 -4.47 3.72
CA ASN A 137 10.00 -3.16 3.13
C ASN A 137 11.08 -2.71 2.14
N ILE A 138 12.35 -3.05 2.35
CA ILE A 138 13.42 -2.80 1.37
C ILE A 138 13.18 -3.62 0.09
N ILE A 139 12.78 -4.89 0.21
CA ILE A 139 12.42 -5.73 -0.93
C ILE A 139 11.22 -5.13 -1.66
N LEU A 140 10.19 -4.72 -0.92
CA LEU A 140 8.97 -4.13 -1.47
C LEU A 140 9.22 -2.76 -2.13
N LEU A 141 10.23 -2.01 -1.68
CA LEU A 141 10.58 -0.70 -2.23
C LEU A 141 10.89 -0.77 -3.73
N VAL A 142 11.46 -1.88 -4.22
CA VAL A 142 11.80 -2.04 -5.64
C VAL A 142 10.55 -2.03 -6.53
N PRO A 143 9.60 -3.00 -6.43
CA PRO A 143 8.38 -2.97 -7.24
C PRO A 143 7.52 -1.73 -6.95
N LEU A 144 7.57 -1.19 -5.73
CA LEU A 144 6.91 0.04 -5.34
C LEU A 144 7.41 1.24 -6.17
N VAL A 145 8.72 1.42 -6.29
CA VAL A 145 9.33 2.48 -7.11
C VAL A 145 9.03 2.29 -8.59
N LEU A 146 9.14 1.05 -9.08
CA LEU A 146 8.88 0.74 -10.48
C LEU A 146 7.41 1.00 -10.86
N THR A 147 6.47 0.67 -9.98
CA THR A 147 5.04 0.90 -10.23
C THR A 147 4.69 2.40 -10.12
N GLY A 148 5.42 3.17 -9.31
CA GLY A 148 5.24 4.61 -9.17
C GLY A 148 5.68 5.44 -10.37
N HIS A 149 6.69 4.97 -11.10
CA HIS A 149 7.27 5.67 -12.24
C HIS A 149 6.26 6.12 -13.32
N PRO A 150 5.34 5.28 -13.85
CA PRO A 150 4.35 5.71 -14.84
C PRO A 150 3.39 6.78 -14.31
N GLY A 151 3.05 6.74 -13.02
CA GLY A 151 2.22 7.76 -12.36
C GLY A 151 2.88 9.13 -12.46
N THR A 152 4.14 9.27 -12.06
CA THR A 152 4.87 10.56 -12.15
C THR A 152 5.19 10.95 -13.59
N ARG A 153 5.55 10.00 -14.46
CA ARG A 153 5.89 10.30 -15.85
C ARG A 153 4.70 10.86 -16.63
N TYR A 154 3.56 10.18 -16.55
CA TYR A 154 2.38 10.49 -17.37
C TYR A 154 1.24 11.17 -16.62
N GLY A 155 1.31 11.26 -15.30
CA GLY A 155 0.23 11.80 -14.47
C GLY A 155 -0.98 10.87 -14.34
N ILE A 156 -0.85 9.58 -14.70
CA ILE A 156 -1.99 8.65 -14.78
C ILE A 156 -2.19 7.87 -13.47
N SER A 157 -3.46 7.56 -13.18
CA SER A 157 -3.87 6.72 -12.04
C SER A 157 -3.63 5.24 -12.29
N PHE A 158 -3.72 4.43 -11.24
CA PHE A 158 -3.55 2.97 -11.36
C PHE A 158 -4.60 2.32 -12.28
N PRO A 159 -5.91 2.63 -12.20
CA PRO A 159 -6.91 2.05 -13.10
C PRO A 159 -6.64 2.36 -14.57
N VAL A 160 -6.07 3.55 -14.86
CA VAL A 160 -5.68 3.94 -16.21
C VAL A 160 -4.44 3.17 -16.66
N LEU A 161 -3.42 3.04 -15.80
CA LEU A 161 -2.25 2.21 -16.08
C LEU A 161 -2.64 0.76 -16.36
N ALA A 162 -3.58 0.20 -15.60
CA ALA A 162 -4.05 -1.18 -15.79
C ALA A 162 -4.68 -1.42 -17.18
N ARG A 163 -5.16 -0.37 -17.86
CA ARG A 163 -5.67 -0.47 -19.24
C ARG A 163 -4.58 -0.86 -20.23
N SER A 164 -3.32 -0.47 -19.98
CA SER A 164 -2.21 -0.86 -20.87
C SER A 164 -2.02 -2.36 -20.87
N ALA A 165 -2.02 -3.00 -19.70
CA ALA A 165 -1.75 -4.43 -19.61
C ALA A 165 -2.99 -5.31 -19.82
N PHE A 166 -4.14 -4.95 -19.24
CA PHE A 166 -5.33 -5.80 -19.23
C PHE A 166 -6.35 -5.44 -20.34
N GLY A 167 -6.15 -4.30 -21.02
CA GLY A 167 -7.09 -3.73 -21.97
C GLY A 167 -8.13 -2.82 -21.31
N ILE A 168 -8.81 -2.02 -22.13
CA ILE A 168 -9.75 -0.98 -21.64
C ILE A 168 -10.84 -1.55 -20.72
N ARG A 169 -11.45 -2.67 -21.11
CA ARG A 169 -12.49 -3.35 -20.30
C ARG A 169 -11.88 -4.31 -19.30
N GLY A 170 -10.77 -4.97 -19.66
CA GLY A 170 -10.09 -5.90 -18.78
C GLY A 170 -9.51 -5.25 -17.51
N ALA A 171 -9.15 -3.96 -17.56
CA ALA A 171 -8.63 -3.20 -16.41
C ALA A 171 -9.60 -3.11 -15.22
N HIS A 172 -10.89 -3.36 -15.43
CA HIS A 172 -11.85 -3.48 -14.33
C HIS A 172 -11.52 -4.64 -13.39
N LEU A 173 -10.99 -5.76 -13.90
CA LEU A 173 -10.66 -6.92 -13.09
C LEU A 173 -9.59 -6.64 -12.01
N PRO A 174 -8.39 -6.14 -12.34
CA PRO A 174 -7.39 -5.81 -11.32
C PRO A 174 -7.88 -4.70 -10.37
N THR A 175 -8.67 -3.75 -10.88
CA THR A 175 -9.25 -2.68 -10.05
C THR A 175 -10.24 -3.24 -9.02
N LEU A 176 -11.09 -4.19 -9.42
CA LEU A 176 -12.06 -4.85 -8.53
C LEU A 176 -11.41 -5.81 -7.54
N LEU A 177 -10.41 -6.58 -7.97
CA LEU A 177 -9.63 -7.43 -7.06
C LEU A 177 -8.97 -6.60 -5.96
N ARG A 178 -8.44 -5.42 -6.32
CA ARG A 178 -7.88 -4.49 -5.34
C ARG A 178 -8.94 -3.85 -4.44
N ALA A 179 -10.10 -3.50 -5.01
CA ALA A 179 -11.23 -2.99 -4.26
C ALA A 179 -11.69 -4.01 -3.19
N LEU A 180 -11.73 -5.29 -3.55
CA LEU A 180 -12.08 -6.38 -2.65
C LEU A 180 -11.14 -6.47 -1.44
N VAL A 181 -9.83 -6.29 -1.65
CA VAL A 181 -8.85 -6.22 -0.55
C VAL A 181 -9.11 -5.01 0.35
N GLY A 182 -9.45 -3.85 -0.24
CA GLY A 182 -9.87 -2.67 0.51
C GLY A 182 -11.09 -2.92 1.38
N CYS A 183 -12.10 -3.66 0.90
CA CYS A 183 -13.26 -4.05 1.71
C CYS A 183 -12.88 -4.88 2.93
N GLY A 184 -11.93 -5.81 2.80
CA GLY A 184 -11.49 -6.63 3.95
C GLY A 184 -10.68 -5.83 4.98
N TRP A 185 -9.80 -4.94 4.53
CA TRP A 185 -9.13 -3.97 5.43
C TRP A 185 -10.12 -3.04 6.12
N TYR A 186 -11.17 -2.62 5.40
CA TYR A 186 -12.26 -1.87 6.00
C TYR A 186 -12.92 -2.63 7.16
N GLY A 187 -13.19 -3.91 6.96
CA GLY A 187 -13.71 -4.79 8.01
C GLY A 187 -12.77 -4.90 9.21
N ILE A 188 -11.48 -5.15 8.97
CA ILE A 188 -10.45 -5.31 10.02
C ILE A 188 -10.34 -4.06 10.89
N GLU A 189 -10.21 -2.89 10.27
CA GLU A 189 -10.13 -1.63 11.00
C GLU A 189 -11.44 -1.32 11.75
N THR A 190 -12.60 -1.62 11.15
CA THR A 190 -13.88 -1.47 11.82
C THR A 190 -13.99 -2.39 13.04
N TRP A 191 -13.44 -3.61 12.96
CA TRP A 191 -13.37 -4.53 14.11
C TRP A 191 -12.52 -3.96 15.24
N ILE A 192 -11.33 -3.45 14.91
CA ILE A 192 -10.43 -2.81 15.88
C ILE A 192 -11.14 -1.64 16.59
N GLY A 193 -11.86 -0.80 15.84
CA GLY A 193 -12.68 0.27 16.43
C GLY A 193 -13.81 -0.25 17.33
N GLY A 194 -14.44 -1.36 16.94
CA GLY A 194 -15.43 -2.07 17.76
C GLY A 194 -14.86 -2.61 19.07
N GLU A 195 -13.66 -3.21 19.04
CA GLU A 195 -12.95 -3.66 20.24
C GLU A 195 -12.66 -2.50 21.20
N ALA A 196 -12.33 -1.31 20.66
CA ALA A 196 -12.13 -0.11 21.46
C ALA A 196 -13.43 0.31 22.19
N ILE A 197 -14.60 0.25 21.52
CA ILE A 197 -15.90 0.46 22.18
C ILE A 197 -16.15 -0.60 23.25
N PHE A 198 -15.90 -1.88 22.93
CA PHE A 198 -16.09 -2.98 23.87
C PHE A 198 -15.28 -2.76 25.15
N LEU A 199 -14.05 -2.25 25.06
CA LEU A 199 -13.25 -1.92 26.24
C LEU A 199 -13.88 -0.86 27.15
N LEU A 200 -14.62 0.12 26.61
CA LEU A 200 -15.32 1.13 27.42
C LEU A 200 -16.50 0.56 28.20
N LEU A 201 -17.03 -0.61 27.82
CA LEU A 201 -18.21 -1.15 28.46
C LEU A 201 -17.93 -1.48 29.94
N PRO A 202 -18.87 -1.15 30.85
CA PRO A 202 -18.82 -1.56 32.25
C PRO A 202 -18.67 -3.08 32.42
N LYS A 203 -17.99 -3.49 33.49
CA LYS A 203 -17.78 -4.91 33.82
C LYS A 203 -19.09 -5.70 33.92
N THR A 204 -20.15 -5.06 34.41
CA THR A 204 -21.49 -5.67 34.52
C THR A 204 -22.05 -6.11 33.17
N ILE A 205 -21.86 -5.32 32.11
CA ILE A 205 -22.30 -5.65 30.76
C ILE A 205 -21.41 -6.74 30.15
N LYS A 206 -20.09 -6.68 30.38
CA LYS A 206 -19.13 -7.70 29.93
C LYS A 206 -19.30 -9.08 30.59
N GLN A 207 -19.99 -9.15 31.72
CA GLN A 207 -20.30 -10.41 32.41
C GLN A 207 -21.68 -10.96 32.05
N SER A 208 -22.42 -10.28 31.17
CA SER A 208 -23.71 -10.75 30.69
C SER A 208 -23.58 -11.97 29.77
N SER A 209 -24.69 -12.70 29.59
CA SER A 209 -24.79 -13.82 28.64
C SER A 209 -24.47 -13.41 27.20
N LEU A 210 -24.62 -12.13 26.84
CA LEU A 210 -24.26 -11.60 25.53
C LEU A 210 -22.76 -11.60 25.24
N SER A 211 -21.93 -11.83 26.26
CA SER A 211 -20.47 -11.95 26.11
C SER A 211 -20.04 -13.40 25.84
N GLN A 212 -20.98 -14.35 25.81
CA GLN A 212 -20.67 -15.73 25.48
C GLN A 212 -20.35 -15.90 23.99
N PHE A 213 -19.36 -16.72 23.70
CA PHE A 213 -18.93 -17.01 22.34
C PHE A 213 -19.99 -17.82 21.58
N LEU A 214 -20.39 -17.35 20.39
CA LEU A 214 -21.30 -18.08 19.50
C LEU A 214 -20.52 -18.73 18.34
N PRO A 215 -20.51 -20.07 18.21
CA PRO A 215 -19.71 -20.76 17.19
C PRO A 215 -20.04 -20.39 15.74
N TRP A 216 -21.32 -20.17 15.43
CA TRP A 216 -21.74 -19.81 14.06
C TRP A 216 -21.33 -18.39 13.68
N LEU A 217 -21.36 -17.46 14.64
CA LEU A 217 -20.93 -16.07 14.44
C LEU A 217 -19.39 -15.99 14.44
N GLY A 218 -18.74 -16.75 15.31
CA GLY A 218 -17.29 -16.75 15.51
C GLY A 218 -16.80 -15.66 16.47
N THR A 219 -17.70 -15.00 17.22
CA THR A 219 -17.41 -14.00 18.26
C THR A 219 -18.61 -13.90 19.23
N SER A 220 -18.51 -13.10 20.29
CA SER A 220 -19.65 -12.83 21.17
C SER A 220 -20.65 -11.82 20.56
N PRO A 221 -21.97 -11.95 20.81
CA PRO A 221 -22.97 -10.96 20.43
C PRO A 221 -22.64 -9.54 20.88
N LEU A 222 -22.03 -9.39 22.06
CA LEU A 222 -21.66 -8.09 22.61
C LEU A 222 -20.54 -7.42 21.80
N GLU A 223 -19.45 -8.13 21.51
CA GLU A 223 -18.37 -7.60 20.67
C GLU A 223 -18.86 -7.30 19.25
N PHE A 224 -19.68 -8.20 18.67
CA PHE A 224 -20.29 -7.96 17.37
C PHE A 224 -21.20 -6.72 17.38
N SER A 225 -21.94 -6.49 18.46
CA SER A 225 -22.76 -5.27 18.60
C SER A 225 -21.89 -4.02 18.65
N CYS A 226 -20.77 -4.04 19.38
CA CYS A 226 -19.80 -2.93 19.39
C CYS A 226 -19.21 -2.66 18.01
N PHE A 227 -18.87 -3.72 17.27
CA PHE A 227 -18.47 -3.63 15.88
C PHE A 227 -19.55 -2.97 15.00
N ILE A 228 -20.82 -3.37 15.13
CA ILE A 228 -21.92 -2.76 14.37
C ILE A 228 -22.14 -1.29 14.75
N VAL A 229 -21.99 -0.92 16.03
CA VAL A 229 -22.06 0.49 16.47
C VAL A 229 -20.94 1.31 15.81
N PHE A 230 -19.71 0.82 15.82
CA PHE A 230 -18.59 1.50 15.18
C PHE A 230 -18.74 1.56 13.65
N TRP A 231 -19.28 0.49 13.04
CA TRP A 231 -19.63 0.42 11.63
C TRP A 231 -20.68 1.48 11.25
N LEU A 232 -21.75 1.62 12.05
CA LEU A 232 -22.79 2.64 11.85
C LEU A 232 -22.22 4.06 11.97
N ALA A 233 -21.32 4.29 12.94
CA ALA A 233 -20.66 5.57 13.10
C ALA A 233 -19.82 5.96 11.86
N GLN A 234 -19.04 5.03 11.33
CA GLN A 234 -18.29 5.25 10.09
C GLN A 234 -19.22 5.44 8.89
N LEU A 235 -20.28 4.62 8.78
CA LEU A 235 -21.24 4.74 7.70
C LEU A 235 -21.94 6.11 7.71
N ALA A 236 -22.25 6.67 8.88
CA ALA A 236 -22.86 8.00 9.01
C ALA A 236 -21.96 9.11 8.42
N ILE A 237 -20.63 9.00 8.59
CA ILE A 237 -19.65 9.91 7.99
C ILE A 237 -19.64 9.72 6.47
N VAL A 238 -19.52 8.47 6.01
CA VAL A 238 -19.49 8.11 4.59
C VAL A 238 -20.77 8.50 3.86
N TRP A 239 -21.92 8.48 4.54
CA TRP A 239 -23.23 8.83 3.96
C TRP A 239 -23.32 10.29 3.54
N ARG A 240 -22.55 11.18 4.18
CA ARG A 240 -22.43 12.59 3.74
C ARG A 240 -21.76 12.70 2.37
N GLY A 241 -21.14 11.63 1.86
CA GLY A 241 -20.47 11.58 0.57
C GLY A 241 -19.06 12.15 0.64
N MET A 242 -18.49 12.49 -0.52
CA MET A 242 -17.12 13.00 -0.62
C MET A 242 -16.88 14.26 0.23
N ASP A 243 -17.88 15.11 0.44
CA ASP A 243 -17.73 16.33 1.23
C ASP A 243 -17.52 16.03 2.72
N GLY A 244 -18.19 15.01 3.26
CA GLY A 244 -17.94 14.56 4.64
C GLY A 244 -16.56 13.95 4.83
N ILE A 245 -16.03 13.29 3.79
CA ILE A 245 -14.65 12.78 3.81
C ILE A 245 -13.66 13.95 3.73
N ARG A 246 -13.88 14.93 2.84
CA ARG A 246 -13.05 16.13 2.73
C ARG A 246 -13.00 16.95 4.02
N GLU A 247 -14.11 17.05 4.74
CA GLU A 247 -14.15 17.70 6.06
C GLU A 247 -13.28 16.96 7.10
N LEU A 248 -13.32 15.62 7.10
CA LEU A 248 -12.45 14.78 7.93
C LEU A 248 -10.97 14.93 7.51
N GLU A 249 -10.74 15.07 6.20
CA GLU A 249 -9.41 15.22 5.59
C GLU A 249 -8.76 16.57 5.86
N ASN A 250 -9.51 17.67 5.96
CA ASN A 250 -8.93 19.01 6.17
C ASN A 250 -8.07 19.12 7.44
N PHE A 251 -8.20 18.18 8.38
CA PHE A 251 -7.36 18.09 9.56
C PHE A 251 -6.10 17.23 9.38
N TRP A 252 -6.02 16.35 8.37
CA TRP A 252 -4.99 15.30 8.24
C TRP A 252 -4.64 14.90 6.79
N ALA A 253 -4.83 15.81 5.82
CA ALA A 253 -5.00 15.48 4.40
C ALA A 253 -3.91 14.60 3.77
N THR A 254 -4.33 13.50 3.15
CA THR A 254 -4.16 13.18 1.70
C THR A 254 -4.71 11.77 1.42
N VAL A 255 -5.81 11.68 0.66
CA VAL A 255 -6.30 10.40 0.15
C VAL A 255 -5.55 10.07 -1.13
N ALA A 256 -4.78 8.99 -1.12
CA ALA A 256 -4.56 8.26 -2.35
C ALA A 256 -4.59 6.76 -2.15
N LEU A 257 -4.88 6.12 -3.26
CA LEU A 257 -5.47 4.79 -3.29
C LEU A 257 -4.43 3.77 -3.72
N ASN A 258 -3.56 4.14 -4.66
CA ASN A 258 -2.44 3.35 -5.13
C ASN A 258 -1.21 4.20 -5.34
N ILE A 259 -0.10 3.51 -5.56
CA ILE A 259 1.19 4.13 -5.82
C ILE A 259 1.14 5.10 -7.01
N PRO A 260 0.62 4.74 -8.21
CA PRO A 260 0.41 5.71 -9.28
C PRO A 260 -0.50 6.88 -8.92
N ASP A 261 -1.47 6.68 -8.01
CA ASP A 261 -2.39 7.72 -7.57
C ASP A 261 -1.70 8.75 -6.66
N PHE A 262 -0.68 8.34 -5.90
CA PHE A 262 0.21 9.26 -5.18
C PHE A 262 1.22 9.92 -6.12
N THR A 263 1.92 9.10 -6.90
CA THR A 263 3.11 9.53 -7.64
C THR A 263 2.77 10.44 -8.83
N ARG A 264 1.53 10.42 -9.33
CA ARG A 264 1.02 11.39 -10.33
C ARG A 264 1.06 12.85 -9.88
N TYR A 265 1.08 13.11 -8.57
CA TYR A 265 1.22 14.45 -7.99
C TYR A 265 2.67 14.84 -7.68
N ALA A 266 3.63 13.93 -7.86
CA ALA A 266 5.05 14.20 -7.63
C ALA A 266 5.59 15.22 -8.66
N LYS A 267 6.38 16.18 -8.18
CA LYS A 267 7.05 17.17 -9.04
C LYS A 267 8.03 16.51 -10.01
N THR A 268 8.84 15.57 -9.52
CA THR A 268 9.87 14.89 -10.31
C THR A 268 9.94 13.39 -9.99
N GLN A 269 10.61 12.62 -10.85
CA GLN A 269 10.90 11.21 -10.56
C GLN A 269 11.82 11.03 -9.35
N THR A 270 12.73 11.98 -9.13
CA THR A 270 13.58 11.98 -7.94
C THR A 270 12.75 12.15 -6.67
N ASP A 271 11.78 13.07 -6.67
CA ASP A 271 10.84 13.25 -5.55
C ASP A 271 10.02 11.98 -5.29
N GLN A 272 9.57 11.30 -6.34
CA GLN A 272 8.87 10.03 -6.24
C GLN A 272 9.73 8.95 -5.56
N ILE A 273 10.98 8.77 -6.00
CA ILE A 273 11.90 7.78 -5.42
C ILE A 273 12.22 8.12 -3.95
N ILE A 274 12.61 9.37 -3.67
CA ILE A 274 12.94 9.81 -2.31
C ILE A 274 11.73 9.64 -1.38
N GLY A 275 10.54 10.01 -1.85
CA GLY A 275 9.30 9.84 -1.10
C GLY A 275 9.04 8.39 -0.68
N GLN A 276 9.29 7.44 -1.58
CA GLN A 276 9.04 6.03 -1.29
C GLN A 276 10.09 5.38 -0.39
N VAL A 277 11.33 5.91 -0.36
CA VAL A 277 12.34 5.50 0.64
C VAL A 277 11.89 5.79 2.08
N GLY A 278 10.92 6.71 2.27
CA GLY A 278 10.29 6.94 3.56
C GLY A 278 9.62 5.69 4.16
N LEU A 279 9.09 4.78 3.33
CA LEU A 279 8.34 3.60 3.80
C LEU A 279 9.18 2.70 4.73
N PRO A 280 10.35 2.16 4.31
CA PRO A 280 11.18 1.35 5.21
C PRO A 280 11.56 2.04 6.52
N ILE A 281 11.78 3.36 6.48
CA ILE A 281 12.21 4.15 7.64
C ILE A 281 11.07 4.27 8.65
N PHE A 282 9.91 4.77 8.21
CA PHE A 282 8.77 4.96 9.09
C PHE A 282 8.17 3.64 9.55
N MET A 283 8.12 2.63 8.68
CA MET A 283 7.67 1.28 9.03
C MET A 283 8.60 0.63 10.05
N GLY A 284 9.92 0.73 9.87
CA GLY A 284 10.89 0.23 10.85
C GLY A 284 10.74 0.90 12.22
N ALA A 285 10.62 2.24 12.24
CA ALA A 285 10.45 3.01 13.47
C ALA A 285 9.15 2.67 14.20
N PHE A 286 8.01 2.60 13.49
CA PHE A 286 6.72 2.28 14.12
C PHE A 286 6.65 0.82 14.58
N THR A 287 7.16 -0.10 13.78
CA THR A 287 7.24 -1.53 14.15
C THR A 287 8.13 -1.74 15.37
N PHE A 288 9.24 -1.00 15.49
CA PHE A 288 10.07 -1.03 16.71
C PHE A 288 9.25 -0.69 17.96
N VAL A 289 8.42 0.36 17.91
CA VAL A 289 7.56 0.73 19.05
C VAL A 289 6.61 -0.41 19.41
N GLY A 290 5.93 -1.00 18.44
CA GLY A 290 5.04 -2.15 18.67
C GLY A 290 5.78 -3.34 19.27
N LEU A 291 6.92 -3.73 18.70
CA LEU A 291 7.74 -4.85 19.15
C LEU A 291 8.32 -4.63 20.55
N ALA A 292 8.83 -3.43 20.83
CA ALA A 292 9.40 -3.09 22.12
C ALA A 292 8.33 -3.15 23.23
N VAL A 293 7.15 -2.57 22.97
CA VAL A 293 6.06 -2.59 23.94
C VAL A 293 5.52 -4.01 24.13
N THR A 294 5.21 -4.75 23.05
CA THR A 294 4.75 -6.15 23.15
C THR A 294 5.77 -7.02 23.89
N SER A 295 7.07 -6.90 23.59
CA SER A 295 8.10 -7.69 24.28
C SER A 295 8.20 -7.36 25.77
N SER A 296 8.00 -6.09 26.12
CA SER A 296 8.00 -5.63 27.52
C SER A 296 6.83 -6.20 28.32
N THR A 297 5.72 -6.58 27.69
CA THR A 297 4.55 -7.15 28.39
C THR A 297 4.88 -8.43 29.14
N THR A 298 5.79 -9.26 28.62
CA THR A 298 6.25 -10.48 29.30
C THR A 298 6.95 -10.16 30.63
N VAL A 299 7.73 -9.07 30.66
CA VAL A 299 8.45 -8.62 31.86
C VAL A 299 7.50 -7.94 32.85
N ILE A 300 6.57 -7.13 32.36
CA ILE A 300 5.67 -6.32 33.19
C ILE A 300 4.50 -7.16 33.74
N PHE A 301 3.86 -7.95 32.89
CA PHE A 301 2.62 -8.69 33.20
C PHE A 301 2.83 -10.21 33.35
N GLY A 302 4.06 -10.71 33.16
CA GLY A 302 4.37 -12.14 33.23
C GLY A 302 3.85 -12.99 32.06
N ARG A 303 3.20 -12.36 31.07
CA ARG A 303 2.68 -13.00 29.87
C ARG A 303 2.77 -12.07 28.67
N LEU A 304 2.93 -12.67 27.48
CA LEU A 304 2.92 -11.92 26.23
C LEU A 304 1.50 -11.42 25.92
N ILE A 305 1.37 -10.12 25.64
CA ILE A 305 0.14 -9.51 25.14
C ILE A 305 0.46 -8.86 23.79
N SER A 306 0.16 -9.58 22.71
CA SER A 306 0.37 -9.15 21.33
C SER A 306 -0.69 -8.15 20.85
N ASN A 307 -1.92 -8.28 21.35
CA ASN A 307 -3.04 -7.43 20.98
C ASN A 307 -2.94 -6.05 21.69
N PRO A 308 -2.79 -4.93 20.95
CA PRO A 308 -2.63 -3.60 21.54
C PRO A 308 -3.87 -3.12 22.31
N ILE A 309 -5.06 -3.53 21.88
CA ILE A 309 -6.32 -3.17 22.51
C ILE A 309 -6.43 -3.89 23.86
N GLN A 310 -6.15 -5.19 23.90
CA GLN A 310 -6.14 -5.95 25.15
C GLN A 310 -5.07 -5.43 26.13
N LEU A 311 -3.89 -5.05 25.62
CA LEU A 311 -2.83 -4.44 26.43
C LEU A 311 -3.30 -3.15 27.11
N LEU A 312 -4.01 -2.29 26.37
CA LEU A 312 -4.57 -1.06 26.93
C LEU A 312 -5.52 -1.35 28.10
N GLY A 313 -6.30 -2.43 28.03
CA GLY A 313 -7.16 -2.88 29.12
C GLY A 313 -6.40 -3.30 30.39
N GLN A 314 -5.12 -3.67 30.29
CA GLN A 314 -4.27 -4.10 31.41
C GLN A 314 -3.50 -2.96 32.07
N ILE A 315 -3.12 -1.92 31.30
CA ILE A 315 -2.38 -0.75 31.83
C ILE A 315 -3.17 -0.03 32.93
N GLY A 316 -4.51 -0.05 32.84
CA GLY A 316 -5.39 0.53 33.84
C GLY A 316 -5.41 2.06 33.84
N GLY A 317 -6.26 2.64 34.70
CA GLY A 317 -6.50 4.08 34.77
C GLY A 317 -7.65 4.54 33.87
N PHE A 318 -8.74 5.00 34.48
CA PHE A 318 -9.95 5.45 33.78
C PHE A 318 -9.65 6.51 32.72
N THR A 319 -8.86 7.52 33.08
CA THR A 319 -8.46 8.60 32.17
C THR A 319 -7.61 8.09 31.01
N THR A 320 -6.61 7.26 31.28
CA THR A 320 -5.74 6.67 30.25
C THR A 320 -6.54 5.83 29.26
N MET A 321 -7.46 5.01 29.77
CA MET A 321 -8.34 4.17 28.97
C MET A 321 -9.23 5.01 28.05
N ILE A 322 -9.88 6.06 28.58
CA ILE A 322 -10.72 6.95 27.78
C ILE A 322 -9.89 7.67 26.70
N LEU A 323 -8.75 8.26 27.06
CA LEU A 323 -7.91 8.99 26.11
C LEU A 323 -7.40 8.09 25.00
N ALA A 324 -6.93 6.89 25.34
CA ALA A 324 -6.43 5.94 24.36
C ALA A 324 -7.53 5.40 23.46
N ILE A 325 -8.74 5.15 23.98
CA ILE A 325 -9.87 4.67 23.16
C ILE A 325 -10.38 5.78 22.23
N ILE A 326 -10.48 7.02 22.69
CA ILE A 326 -10.79 8.17 21.82
C ILE A 326 -9.73 8.29 20.73
N GLY A 327 -8.44 8.20 21.11
CA GLY A 327 -7.32 8.24 20.17
C GLY A 327 -7.38 7.14 19.13
N ILE A 328 -7.57 5.88 19.55
CA ILE A 328 -7.71 4.72 18.65
C ILE A 328 -8.93 4.87 17.76
N SER A 329 -10.09 5.20 18.33
CA SER A 329 -11.33 5.37 17.56
C SER A 329 -11.18 6.45 16.49
N LEU A 330 -10.57 7.59 16.85
CA LEU A 330 -10.31 8.67 15.90
C LEU A 330 -9.31 8.25 14.83
N ALA A 331 -8.18 7.64 15.20
CA ALA A 331 -7.15 7.18 14.28
C ALA A 331 -7.69 6.11 13.31
N THR A 332 -8.53 5.20 13.80
CA THR A 332 -9.18 4.18 12.98
C THR A 332 -10.21 4.82 12.05
N ILE A 333 -11.06 5.74 12.50
CA ILE A 333 -12.04 6.41 11.62
C ILE A 333 -11.34 7.16 10.48
N THR A 334 -10.30 7.93 10.79
CA THR A 334 -9.58 8.73 9.79
C THR A 334 -8.88 7.86 8.77
N THR A 335 -8.13 6.85 9.22
CA THR A 335 -7.37 5.95 8.34
C THR A 335 -8.30 5.07 7.52
N ASN A 336 -9.34 4.52 8.15
CA ASN A 336 -10.17 3.49 7.52
C ASN A 336 -11.07 4.05 6.42
N ILE A 337 -11.69 5.21 6.63
CA ILE A 337 -12.53 5.83 5.60
C ILE A 337 -11.65 6.24 4.41
N ALA A 338 -10.54 6.93 4.67
CA ALA A 338 -9.62 7.43 3.65
C ALA A 338 -9.02 6.29 2.81
N ALA A 339 -8.41 5.30 3.45
CA ALA A 339 -7.64 4.26 2.77
C ALA A 339 -8.51 3.13 2.21
N ASN A 340 -9.57 2.73 2.94
CA ASN A 340 -10.25 1.47 2.68
C ASN A 340 -11.67 1.64 2.10
N VAL A 341 -12.29 2.83 2.14
CA VAL A 341 -13.62 3.05 1.55
C VAL A 341 -13.57 3.72 0.19
N VAL A 342 -12.74 4.75 0.04
CA VAL A 342 -12.74 5.60 -1.17
C VAL A 342 -12.37 4.80 -2.42
N ALA A 343 -11.32 3.97 -2.36
CA ALA A 343 -10.89 3.17 -3.50
C ALA A 343 -11.94 2.17 -3.98
N PRO A 344 -12.48 1.31 -3.11
CA PRO A 344 -13.49 0.35 -3.54
C PRO A 344 -14.77 1.03 -4.05
N ALA A 345 -15.19 2.14 -3.42
CA ALA A 345 -16.35 2.90 -3.87
C ALA A 345 -16.11 3.48 -5.29
N ASN A 346 -14.97 4.11 -5.53
CA ASN A 346 -14.63 4.66 -6.85
C ASN A 346 -14.44 3.57 -7.91
N ALA A 347 -13.91 2.40 -7.55
CA ALA A 347 -13.82 1.25 -8.45
C ALA A 347 -15.20 0.81 -8.96
N LEU A 348 -16.20 0.76 -8.07
CA LEU A 348 -17.58 0.39 -8.40
C LEU A 348 -18.28 1.45 -9.26
N VAL A 349 -18.06 2.73 -8.94
CA VAL A 349 -18.57 3.86 -9.74
C VAL A 349 -17.99 3.80 -11.15
N ASN A 350 -16.68 3.58 -11.29
CA ASN A 350 -16.01 3.48 -12.59
C ASN A 350 -16.43 2.23 -13.39
N LEU A 351 -16.83 1.15 -12.71
CA LEU A 351 -17.31 -0.07 -13.38
C LEU A 351 -18.67 0.15 -14.04
N SER A 352 -19.61 0.77 -13.31
CA SER A 352 -20.98 0.96 -13.80
C SER A 352 -21.58 2.25 -13.21
N PRO A 353 -21.26 3.43 -13.80
CA PRO A 353 -21.73 4.73 -13.31
C PRO A 353 -23.25 4.84 -13.23
N SER A 354 -23.98 4.12 -14.08
CA SER A 354 -25.45 4.08 -14.09
C SER A 354 -26.07 3.34 -12.89
N LYS A 355 -25.30 2.48 -12.21
CA LYS A 355 -25.78 1.64 -11.09
C LYS A 355 -25.24 2.14 -9.75
N PHE A 356 -23.96 2.51 -9.72
CA PHE A 356 -23.25 2.90 -8.50
C PHE A 356 -23.02 4.40 -8.45
N THR A 357 -23.53 5.04 -7.40
CA THR A 357 -23.03 6.32 -6.91
C THR A 357 -21.94 6.07 -5.87
N PHE A 358 -21.12 7.08 -5.54
CA PHE A 358 -20.12 6.95 -4.48
C PHE A 358 -20.72 6.41 -3.17
N ARG A 359 -21.87 6.96 -2.74
CA ARG A 359 -22.58 6.50 -1.53
C ARG A 359 -22.98 5.03 -1.59
N ARG A 360 -23.52 4.58 -2.73
CA ARG A 360 -23.89 3.17 -2.93
C ARG A 360 -22.66 2.25 -2.98
N GLY A 361 -21.59 2.71 -3.63
CA GLY A 361 -20.31 1.99 -3.67
C GLY A 361 -19.73 1.83 -2.28
N ALA A 362 -19.70 2.92 -1.50
CA ALA A 362 -19.20 2.92 -0.14
C ALA A 362 -20.04 2.08 0.83
N LEU A 363 -21.38 2.07 0.67
CA LEU A 363 -22.25 1.16 1.42
C LEU A 363 -21.94 -0.31 1.08
N LEU A 364 -21.74 -0.64 -0.20
CA LEU A 364 -21.36 -2.00 -0.59
C LEU A 364 -20.00 -2.40 -0.02
N THR A 365 -19.01 -1.50 -0.05
CA THR A 365 -17.72 -1.69 0.62
C THR A 365 -17.90 -2.01 2.10
N ALA A 366 -18.74 -1.23 2.78
CA ALA A 366 -19.00 -1.39 4.19
C ALA A 366 -19.67 -2.73 4.53
N LEU A 367 -20.62 -3.18 3.69
CA LEU A 367 -21.29 -4.47 3.83
C LEU A 367 -20.34 -5.64 3.55
N LEU A 368 -19.50 -5.53 2.51
CA LEU A 368 -18.49 -6.53 2.20
C LEU A 368 -17.47 -6.66 3.33
N GLY A 369 -17.12 -5.57 4.01
CA GLY A 369 -16.27 -5.62 5.20
C GLY A 369 -16.83 -6.50 6.32
N ILE A 370 -18.16 -6.53 6.50
CA ILE A 370 -18.81 -7.48 7.43
C ILE A 370 -18.69 -8.91 6.91
N ALA A 371 -18.91 -9.12 5.61
CA ALA A 371 -18.85 -10.44 4.98
C ALA A 371 -17.46 -11.08 5.04
N PHE A 372 -16.38 -10.28 5.15
CA PHE A 372 -15.03 -10.76 5.39
C PHE A 372 -14.81 -11.37 6.78
N GLN A 373 -15.74 -11.19 7.71
CA GLN A 373 -15.67 -11.72 9.09
C GLN A 373 -14.34 -11.39 9.78
N PRO A 374 -13.97 -10.10 9.90
CA PRO A 374 -12.66 -9.65 10.37
C PRO A 374 -12.27 -10.20 11.75
N TRP A 375 -13.24 -10.44 12.63
CA TRP A 375 -13.02 -11.06 13.93
C TRP A 375 -12.38 -12.46 13.83
N ARG A 376 -12.66 -13.22 12.77
CA ARG A 376 -12.00 -14.52 12.53
C ARG A 376 -10.56 -14.36 12.02
N LEU A 377 -10.31 -13.29 11.26
CA LEU A 377 -8.97 -12.97 10.75
C LEU A 377 -8.05 -12.46 11.87
N LEU A 378 -8.60 -11.75 12.86
CA LEU A 378 -7.85 -11.22 14.00
C LEU A 378 -7.86 -12.13 15.25
N HIS A 379 -8.54 -13.26 15.21
CA HIS A 379 -8.62 -14.19 16.35
C HIS A 379 -7.24 -14.75 16.76
N SER A 380 -6.31 -14.90 15.83
CA SER A 380 -4.94 -15.32 16.12
C SER A 380 -3.94 -14.67 15.19
N SER A 381 -2.69 -14.54 15.67
CA SER A 381 -1.55 -14.07 14.89
C SER A 381 -1.29 -14.94 13.64
N GLU A 382 -1.60 -16.25 13.71
CA GLU A 382 -1.51 -17.13 12.54
C GLU A 382 -2.58 -16.79 11.50
N SER A 383 -3.84 -16.57 11.91
CA SER A 383 -4.93 -16.20 11.01
C SER A 383 -4.65 -14.84 10.35
N PHE A 384 -4.16 -13.87 11.12
CA PHE A 384 -3.84 -12.55 10.59
C PHE A 384 -2.70 -12.62 9.56
N VAL A 385 -1.56 -13.23 9.91
CA VAL A 385 -0.39 -13.27 9.03
C VAL A 385 -0.59 -14.24 7.86
N TYR A 386 -0.94 -15.49 8.14
CA TYR A 386 -0.94 -16.52 7.12
C TYR A 386 -2.25 -16.63 6.37
N THR A 387 -3.42 -16.30 6.95
CA THR A 387 -4.69 -16.37 6.20
C THR A 387 -4.98 -15.05 5.51
N TRP A 388 -4.90 -13.92 6.22
CA TRP A 388 -5.21 -12.61 5.65
C TRP A 388 -4.05 -12.05 4.81
N LEU A 389 -2.90 -11.72 5.43
CA LEU A 389 -1.82 -11.00 4.74
C LEU A 389 -1.28 -11.78 3.54
N VAL A 390 -0.93 -13.05 3.74
CA VAL A 390 -0.46 -13.92 2.65
C VAL A 390 -1.59 -14.15 1.63
N GLY A 391 -2.83 -14.39 2.08
CA GLY A 391 -3.97 -14.65 1.21
C GLY A 391 -4.25 -13.54 0.20
N TYR A 392 -4.36 -12.27 0.63
CA TYR A 392 -4.59 -11.18 -0.32
C TYR A 392 -3.35 -10.88 -1.18
N SER A 393 -2.14 -11.11 -0.66
CA SER A 393 -0.91 -10.91 -1.42
C SER A 393 -0.86 -11.79 -2.68
N ALA A 394 -1.49 -12.97 -2.63
CA ALA A 394 -1.66 -13.87 -3.77
C ALA A 394 -2.51 -13.26 -4.89
N LEU A 395 -3.47 -12.40 -4.55
CA LEU A 395 -4.34 -11.73 -5.51
C LEU A 395 -3.66 -10.51 -6.14
N LEU A 396 -2.86 -9.78 -5.37
CA LEU A 396 -2.22 -8.53 -5.82
C LEU A 396 -0.85 -8.74 -6.47
N GLY A 397 -0.09 -9.75 -6.04
CA GLY A 397 1.20 -10.13 -6.63
C GLY A 397 1.16 -10.27 -8.16
N PRO A 398 0.25 -11.08 -8.73
CA PRO A 398 0.23 -11.30 -10.18
C PRO A 398 -0.16 -10.04 -10.96
N ILE A 399 -1.02 -9.17 -10.41
CA ILE A 399 -1.34 -7.86 -11.01
C ILE A 399 -0.08 -6.99 -11.11
N GLY A 400 0.70 -6.91 -10.03
CA GLY A 400 1.96 -6.16 -10.02
C GLY A 400 2.98 -6.71 -11.03
N GLY A 401 3.14 -8.03 -11.09
CA GLY A 401 4.05 -8.69 -12.04
C GLY A 401 3.67 -8.42 -13.50
N ILE A 402 2.38 -8.52 -13.82
CA ILE A 402 1.85 -8.25 -15.17
C ILE A 402 2.07 -6.78 -15.56
N ILE A 403 1.70 -5.83 -14.70
CA ILE A 403 1.83 -4.39 -15.00
C ILE A 403 3.29 -4.00 -15.20
N LEU A 404 4.21 -4.51 -14.37
CA LEU A 404 5.63 -4.20 -14.50
C LEU A 404 6.23 -4.81 -15.76
N ALA A 405 5.89 -6.07 -16.07
CA ALA A 405 6.29 -6.69 -17.34
C ALA A 405 5.76 -5.93 -18.56
N ASP A 406 4.49 -5.52 -18.52
CA ASP A 406 3.87 -4.73 -19.58
C ASP A 406 4.57 -3.40 -19.81
N TYR A 407 4.77 -2.64 -18.73
CA TYR A 407 5.30 -1.29 -18.84
C TYR A 407 6.80 -1.28 -19.21
N TYR A 408 7.61 -2.09 -18.54
CA TYR A 408 9.07 -2.06 -18.72
C TYR A 408 9.57 -2.96 -19.85
N LEU A 409 8.98 -4.15 -20.05
CA LEU A 409 9.51 -5.12 -21.01
C LEU A 409 8.79 -5.05 -22.36
N ILE A 410 7.46 -4.94 -22.36
CA ILE A 410 6.66 -4.89 -23.60
C ILE A 410 6.66 -3.48 -24.20
N HIS A 411 6.22 -2.49 -23.42
CA HIS A 411 6.09 -1.11 -23.89
C HIS A 411 7.35 -0.26 -23.70
N ARG A 412 8.40 -0.79 -23.05
CA ARG A 412 9.70 -0.11 -22.84
C ARG A 412 9.55 1.32 -22.33
N MET A 413 8.66 1.51 -21.36
CA MET A 413 8.33 2.79 -20.73
C MET A 413 7.73 3.82 -21.69
N ASN A 414 7.16 3.40 -22.82
CA ASN A 414 6.53 4.26 -23.80
C ASN A 414 5.05 3.89 -24.01
N LEU A 415 4.17 4.57 -23.27
CA LEU A 415 2.72 4.40 -23.39
C LEU A 415 2.11 5.49 -24.27
N SER A 416 1.22 5.09 -25.19
CA SER A 416 0.29 5.99 -25.86
C SER A 416 -0.77 6.43 -24.85
N ILE A 417 -0.80 7.71 -24.46
CA ILE A 417 -1.78 8.20 -23.48
C ILE A 417 -3.16 8.33 -24.10
N ASN A 418 -3.26 8.77 -25.34
CA ASN A 418 -4.53 8.95 -26.03
C ASN A 418 -5.30 7.61 -26.13
N ASP A 419 -4.59 6.53 -26.45
CA ASP A 419 -5.22 5.20 -26.55
C ASP A 419 -5.70 4.65 -25.21
N LEU A 420 -5.16 5.10 -24.07
CA LEU A 420 -5.66 4.69 -22.74
C LEU A 420 -7.06 5.27 -22.44
N TYR A 421 -7.49 6.28 -23.20
CA TYR A 421 -8.80 6.93 -23.10
C TYR A 421 -9.64 6.75 -24.37
N SER A 422 -9.26 5.81 -25.24
CA SER A 422 -9.95 5.51 -26.50
C SER A 422 -10.67 4.16 -26.44
N LEU A 423 -11.86 4.09 -27.05
CA LEU A 423 -12.56 2.82 -27.34
C LEU A 423 -12.38 2.39 -28.81
N SER A 424 -11.51 3.07 -29.57
CA SER A 424 -11.27 2.73 -30.97
C SER A 424 -10.75 1.29 -31.08
N PRO A 425 -11.34 0.46 -31.96
CA PRO A 425 -10.81 -0.87 -32.29
C PRO A 425 -9.35 -0.85 -32.77
N HIS A 426 -8.90 0.29 -33.30
CA HIS A 426 -7.54 0.51 -33.78
C HIS A 426 -6.57 0.99 -32.69
N GLY A 427 -7.06 1.29 -31.48
CA GLY A 427 -6.25 1.76 -30.37
C GLY A 427 -5.31 0.66 -29.85
N ALA A 428 -4.13 1.05 -29.37
CA ALA A 428 -3.09 0.13 -28.90
C ALA A 428 -3.59 -0.88 -27.84
N TYR A 429 -4.52 -0.45 -26.97
CA TYR A 429 -5.03 -1.23 -25.83
C TYR A 429 -6.45 -1.77 -25.99
N TYR A 430 -6.98 -1.80 -27.22
CA TYR A 430 -8.29 -2.39 -27.48
C TYR A 430 -8.24 -3.92 -27.39
N TYR A 431 -7.15 -4.56 -27.80
CA TYR A 431 -6.98 -6.03 -27.80
C TYR A 431 -8.18 -6.76 -28.43
N SER A 432 -8.66 -7.85 -27.80
CA SER A 432 -9.84 -8.59 -28.24
C SER A 432 -11.07 -8.03 -27.50
N GLY A 433 -11.75 -7.06 -28.11
CA GLY A 433 -12.99 -6.48 -27.57
C GLY A 433 -12.84 -5.74 -26.23
N GLY A 434 -11.65 -5.22 -25.94
CA GLY A 434 -11.29 -4.54 -24.69
C GLY A 434 -10.54 -5.41 -23.68
N TYR A 435 -10.24 -6.67 -24.01
CA TYR A 435 -9.59 -7.63 -23.10
C TYR A 435 -8.27 -8.16 -23.65
N ASN A 436 -7.20 -8.02 -22.87
CA ASN A 436 -5.93 -8.68 -23.17
C ASN A 436 -5.93 -10.11 -22.61
N LEU A 437 -6.22 -11.10 -23.47
CA LEU A 437 -6.25 -12.52 -23.08
C LEU A 437 -4.92 -13.02 -22.51
N ALA A 438 -3.78 -12.45 -22.90
CA ALA A 438 -2.48 -12.83 -22.32
C ALA A 438 -2.41 -12.43 -20.83
N ALA A 439 -2.83 -11.22 -20.50
CA ALA A 439 -2.90 -10.74 -19.11
C ALA A 439 -3.92 -11.52 -18.28
N MET A 440 -5.10 -11.83 -18.84
CA MET A 440 -6.11 -12.62 -18.14
C MET A 440 -5.61 -14.03 -17.82
N THR A 441 -4.96 -14.69 -18.79
CA THR A 441 -4.38 -16.02 -18.60
C THR A 441 -3.26 -15.99 -17.56
N ALA A 442 -2.36 -15.01 -17.66
CA ALA A 442 -1.28 -14.84 -16.70
C ALA A 442 -1.80 -14.60 -15.27
N LEU A 443 -2.87 -13.82 -15.11
CA LEU A 443 -3.49 -13.57 -13.82
C LEU A 443 -4.04 -14.86 -13.20
N VAL A 444 -4.79 -15.65 -13.98
CA VAL A 444 -5.36 -16.92 -13.52
C VAL A 444 -4.26 -17.90 -13.12
N ILE A 445 -3.22 -18.06 -13.94
CA ILE A 445 -2.10 -18.97 -13.65
C ILE A 445 -1.25 -18.48 -12.46
N GLY A 446 -1.16 -17.17 -12.24
CA GLY A 446 -0.51 -16.63 -11.05
C GLY A 446 -1.26 -16.91 -9.75
N ILE A 447 -2.59 -16.95 -9.79
CA ILE A 447 -3.45 -17.14 -8.61
C ILE A 447 -3.71 -18.63 -8.34
N LEU A 448 -4.03 -19.42 -9.36
CA LEU A 448 -4.57 -20.78 -9.24
C LEU A 448 -3.69 -21.72 -8.38
N PRO A 449 -2.36 -21.75 -8.52
CA PRO A 449 -1.50 -22.61 -7.70
C PRO A 449 -1.47 -22.25 -6.21
N VAL A 450 -1.90 -21.04 -5.85
CA VAL A 450 -1.94 -20.59 -4.45
C VAL A 450 -3.23 -21.05 -3.75
N VAL A 451 -4.31 -21.28 -4.51
CA VAL A 451 -5.64 -21.60 -3.98
C VAL A 451 -5.66 -22.82 -3.06
N PRO A 452 -5.01 -23.96 -3.37
CA PRO A 452 -5.05 -25.12 -2.47
C PRO A 452 -4.49 -24.83 -1.07
N GLY A 453 -3.38 -24.09 -0.98
CA GLY A 453 -2.80 -23.70 0.31
C GLY A 453 -3.68 -22.71 1.08
N LEU A 454 -4.36 -21.78 0.38
CA LEU A 454 -5.35 -20.89 0.99
C LEU A 454 -6.52 -21.68 1.58
N LEU A 455 -7.05 -22.63 0.82
CA LEU A 455 -8.18 -23.47 1.27
C LEU A 455 -7.80 -24.34 2.47
N GLN A 456 -6.55 -24.80 2.55
CA GLN A 456 -6.04 -25.47 3.74
C GLN A 456 -6.01 -24.53 4.97
N LYS A 457 -5.50 -23.30 4.81
CA LYS A 457 -5.47 -22.31 5.90
C LYS A 457 -6.86 -21.85 6.35
N LEU A 458 -7.83 -21.86 5.45
CA LEU A 458 -9.25 -21.63 5.78
C LEU A 458 -9.93 -22.84 6.45
N GLY A 459 -9.24 -23.98 6.57
CA GLY A 459 -9.81 -25.20 7.15
C GLY A 459 -10.82 -25.92 6.26
N ILE A 460 -10.92 -25.54 4.97
CA ILE A 460 -11.81 -26.18 3.99
C ILE A 460 -11.18 -27.49 3.51
N LEU A 461 -9.87 -27.50 3.27
CA LEU A 461 -9.11 -28.71 2.96
C LEU A 461 -8.34 -29.17 4.19
N THR A 462 -8.43 -30.45 4.52
CA THR A 462 -7.73 -31.05 5.68
C THR A 462 -6.23 -31.19 5.44
N SER A 463 -5.83 -31.47 4.20
CA SER A 463 -4.43 -31.57 3.80
C SER A 463 -4.26 -31.23 2.32
N VAL A 464 -3.09 -30.69 1.98
CA VAL A 464 -2.63 -30.48 0.60
C VAL A 464 -1.16 -30.86 0.50
N PRO A 465 -0.66 -31.27 -0.68
CA PRO A 465 0.76 -31.55 -0.88
C PRO A 465 1.67 -30.40 -0.43
N ASP A 466 2.83 -30.71 0.14
CA ASP A 466 3.80 -29.74 0.66
C ASP A 466 4.20 -28.67 -0.38
N THR A 467 4.18 -29.02 -1.66
CA THR A 467 4.40 -28.08 -2.76
C THR A 467 3.41 -26.91 -2.74
N PHE A 468 2.12 -27.17 -2.53
CA PHE A 468 1.11 -26.11 -2.48
C PHE A 468 1.21 -25.28 -1.20
N VAL A 469 1.62 -25.88 -0.09
CA VAL A 469 1.93 -25.16 1.15
C VAL A 469 3.11 -24.22 0.95
N ALA A 470 4.18 -24.69 0.29
CA ALA A 470 5.34 -23.88 -0.02
C ALA A 470 5.03 -22.73 -0.98
N ILE A 471 4.22 -22.99 -2.02
CA ILE A 471 3.71 -21.97 -2.94
C ILE A 471 2.91 -20.92 -2.17
N TYR A 472 1.99 -21.34 -1.30
CA TYR A 472 1.16 -20.42 -0.52
C TYR A 472 1.97 -19.56 0.44
N ASN A 473 2.90 -20.15 1.19
CA ASN A 473 3.76 -19.41 2.12
C ASN A 473 4.64 -18.37 1.40
N ASN A 474 4.84 -18.51 0.10
CA ASN A 474 5.58 -17.56 -0.75
C ASN A 474 4.67 -16.94 -1.83
N ALA A 475 3.36 -16.86 -1.57
CA ALA A 475 2.34 -16.53 -2.57
C ALA A 475 2.66 -15.26 -3.35
N TRP A 476 3.05 -14.19 -2.66
CA TRP A 476 3.37 -12.93 -3.32
C TRP A 476 4.47 -13.09 -4.37
N PHE A 477 5.61 -13.68 -4.01
CA PHE A 477 6.74 -13.87 -4.93
C PHE A 477 6.36 -14.81 -6.07
N PHE A 478 5.77 -15.95 -5.74
CA PHE A 478 5.38 -16.94 -6.74
C PHE A 478 4.40 -16.35 -7.75
N SER A 479 3.32 -15.73 -7.30
CA SER A 479 2.30 -15.15 -8.17
C SER A 479 2.81 -13.95 -8.95
N PHE A 480 3.64 -13.09 -8.35
CA PHE A 480 4.26 -11.95 -9.03
C PHE A 480 5.15 -12.39 -10.20
N PHE A 481 6.09 -13.29 -9.95
CA PHE A 481 7.03 -13.71 -10.99
C PHE A 481 6.39 -14.63 -12.02
N SER A 482 5.58 -15.60 -11.60
CA SER A 482 4.92 -16.52 -12.54
C SER A 482 4.00 -15.78 -13.52
N ALA A 483 3.16 -14.86 -13.04
CA ALA A 483 2.27 -14.09 -13.90
C ALA A 483 3.02 -13.08 -14.77
N GLY A 484 4.01 -12.37 -14.22
CA GLY A 484 4.82 -11.42 -14.98
C GLY A 484 5.60 -12.08 -16.12
N ILE A 485 6.26 -13.20 -15.83
CA ILE A 485 7.03 -13.98 -16.82
C ILE A 485 6.10 -14.57 -17.88
N LEU A 486 4.98 -15.20 -17.47
CA LEU A 486 4.03 -15.77 -18.42
C LEU A 486 3.41 -14.71 -19.32
N TYR A 487 3.04 -13.56 -18.75
CA TYR A 487 2.52 -12.43 -19.54
C TYR A 487 3.54 -11.94 -20.56
N TRP A 488 4.80 -11.79 -20.15
CA TRP A 488 5.88 -11.37 -21.03
C TRP A 488 6.06 -12.35 -22.20
N ILE A 489 6.12 -13.65 -21.91
CA ILE A 489 6.25 -14.71 -22.94
C ILE A 489 5.07 -14.65 -23.91
N LEU A 490 3.83 -14.69 -23.42
CA LEU A 490 2.63 -14.68 -24.26
C LEU A 490 2.52 -13.43 -25.12
N SER A 491 2.93 -12.28 -24.59
CA SER A 491 2.90 -11.00 -25.30
C SER A 491 3.98 -10.92 -26.38
N CYS A 492 5.18 -11.46 -26.13
CA CYS A 492 6.23 -11.55 -27.14
C CYS A 492 5.84 -12.50 -28.29
N LEU A 493 5.18 -13.62 -27.99
CA LEU A 493 4.70 -14.55 -29.01
C LEU A 493 3.65 -13.90 -29.92
N LYS A 494 2.65 -13.21 -29.34
CA LYS A 494 1.62 -12.50 -30.12
C LYS A 494 2.15 -11.27 -30.86
N GLY A 495 3.16 -10.59 -30.34
CA GLY A 495 3.81 -9.46 -31.01
C GLY A 495 4.47 -9.87 -32.33
N LYS A 496 4.94 -11.12 -32.42
CA LYS A 496 5.48 -11.69 -33.65
C LYS A 496 4.38 -11.89 -34.71
N ASP A 497 3.19 -12.33 -34.28
CA ASP A 497 2.04 -12.55 -35.17
C ASP A 497 1.43 -11.26 -35.74
N ARG A 498 1.43 -10.17 -34.94
CA ARG A 498 0.90 -8.85 -35.35
C ARG A 498 1.73 -8.18 -36.46
N ASN A 499 3.03 -8.47 -36.52
CA ASN A 499 3.90 -8.04 -37.62
C ASN A 499 3.72 -8.88 -38.89
N SER A 500 2.92 -9.94 -38.85
CA SER A 500 2.74 -10.91 -39.94
C SER A 500 1.30 -11.06 -40.44
N GLN A 501 0.35 -10.20 -40.04
CA GLN A 501 -0.99 -10.20 -40.64
C GLN A 501 -1.17 -9.09 -41.69
N PRO A 502 -1.75 -9.43 -42.87
CA PRO A 502 -2.05 -8.48 -43.93
C PRO A 502 -3.20 -7.55 -43.49
N LEU A 503 -3.19 -6.30 -43.97
CA LEU A 503 -4.34 -5.40 -43.86
C LEU A 503 -5.59 -6.15 -44.30
N ASP A 504 -6.60 -6.19 -43.43
CA ASP A 504 -7.91 -6.77 -43.72
C ASP A 504 -8.50 -6.06 -44.96
N PRO A 505 -8.69 -6.76 -46.10
CA PRO A 505 -9.07 -6.14 -47.37
C PRO A 505 -10.51 -5.58 -47.37
N LEU A 506 -11.28 -5.80 -46.32
CA LEU A 506 -12.68 -5.34 -46.19
C LEU A 506 -12.86 -4.11 -45.30
N LEU A 507 -11.79 -3.59 -44.70
CA LEU A 507 -11.85 -2.36 -43.90
C LEU A 507 -11.25 -1.19 -44.69
N PRO A 508 -11.98 -0.06 -44.86
CA PRO A 508 -11.46 1.07 -45.60
C PRO A 508 -10.20 1.61 -44.94
N ALA A 509 -9.15 1.80 -45.73
CA ALA A 509 -7.92 2.44 -45.29
C ALA A 509 -8.25 3.84 -44.76
N ALA A 510 -7.80 4.15 -43.54
CA ALA A 510 -7.98 5.46 -42.94
C ALA A 510 -7.29 6.52 -43.83
N SER A 511 -8.09 7.46 -44.35
CA SER A 511 -7.66 8.64 -45.11
C SER A 511 -7.13 9.73 -44.20
#